data_AF-A0A2K3N259-F1
#
_entry.id   AF-A0A2K3N259-F1
#
_cell.length_a   1.000
_cell.length_b   1.000
_cell.length_c   1.000
_cell.angle_alpha   90.00
_cell.angle_beta   90.00
_cell.angle_gamma   90.00
#
_symmetry.space_group_name_H-M   'P 1'
#
loop_
_entity.id
_entity.type
_entity.pdbx_description
1 polymer ?
#
loop_
_entity_poly.entity_id
_entity_poly.type
_entity_poly.pdbx_seq_one_letter_code
_entity_poly.pdbx_strand_id
1 'polypeptide(L)'
;MVWNHMPNGGYVTQIAIENRQEKVFSFLCKMPTISIMQVMQVTSSTTTFQNYPETSHLVARFASQVESIPGSAFQMQRELQWFKEVEKLDHPLHKEVKNQDGKTPWQVFKEEHKALLEEGKNWMKDTSNSCMLVATLIATIAFAAAITVPGGNNQDKGIPIFLSDTTFMVFAVSDALALFSSMTSLLMFLAILNARFAEEDFVMALPEKLII
;
A
#
# COMPACT_ATOMS: atom_id res chain seq x y z
N MET A 1 -17.63 -20.27 -29.08
CA MET A 1 -17.01 -21.45 -28.42
C MET A 1 -16.49 -20.99 -27.07
N VAL A 2 -17.05 -21.53 -26.01
CA VAL A 2 -16.81 -21.13 -24.62
C VAL A 2 -15.74 -22.06 -24.06
N TRP A 3 -14.51 -21.56 -23.96
CA TRP A 3 -13.38 -22.26 -23.33
C TRP A 3 -13.48 -22.11 -21.80
N ASN A 4 -14.39 -22.87 -21.16
CA ASN A 4 -14.60 -22.75 -19.71
C ASN A 4 -13.80 -23.76 -18.88
N HIS A 5 -13.25 -24.83 -19.45
CA HIS A 5 -12.54 -25.87 -18.69
C HIS A 5 -11.37 -26.43 -19.50
N MET A 6 -10.13 -26.21 -19.04
CA MET A 6 -8.97 -26.92 -19.57
C MET A 6 -8.80 -28.23 -18.78
N PRO A 7 -8.77 -29.41 -19.44
CA PRO A 7 -8.76 -30.71 -18.77
C PRO A 7 -7.68 -30.91 -17.70
N ASN A 8 -6.58 -30.15 -17.77
CA ASN A 8 -5.43 -30.27 -16.87
C ASN A 8 -5.01 -28.94 -16.20
N GLY A 9 -5.80 -27.85 -16.36
CA GLY A 9 -5.36 -26.49 -16.01
C GLY A 9 -6.32 -25.66 -15.17
N GLY A 10 -7.46 -26.20 -14.74
CA GLY A 10 -8.47 -25.46 -14.00
C GLY A 10 -9.29 -24.48 -14.86
N TYR A 11 -10.14 -23.69 -14.20
CA TYR A 11 -10.93 -22.65 -14.85
C TYR A 11 -10.04 -21.43 -15.18
N VAL A 12 -10.33 -20.72 -16.28
CA VAL A 12 -9.58 -19.53 -16.70
C VAL A 12 -9.52 -18.45 -15.59
N THR A 13 -10.54 -18.39 -14.74
CA THR A 13 -10.58 -17.54 -13.54
C THR A 13 -9.54 -17.93 -12.49
N GLN A 14 -9.36 -19.23 -12.23
CA GLN A 14 -8.35 -19.72 -11.30
C GLN A 14 -6.94 -19.41 -11.80
N ILE A 15 -6.68 -19.65 -13.09
CA ILE A 15 -5.39 -19.30 -13.72
C ILE A 15 -5.16 -17.79 -13.63
N ALA A 16 -6.18 -16.97 -13.88
CA ALA A 16 -6.07 -15.51 -13.76
C ALA A 16 -5.77 -15.05 -12.32
N ILE A 17 -6.33 -15.75 -11.32
CA ILE A 17 -6.08 -15.51 -9.89
C ILE A 17 -4.64 -15.89 -9.50
N GLU A 18 -4.21 -17.08 -9.90
CA GLU A 18 -2.86 -17.61 -9.63
C GLU A 18 -1.78 -16.72 -10.26
N ASN A 19 -2.04 -16.19 -11.46
CA ASN A 19 -1.10 -15.33 -12.20
C ASN A 19 -1.31 -13.83 -11.97
N ARG A 20 -2.09 -13.42 -10.95
CA ARG A 20 -2.34 -12.02 -10.56
C ARG A 20 -2.78 -11.11 -11.72
N GLN A 21 -3.56 -11.64 -12.66
CA GLN A 21 -4.01 -10.93 -13.86
C GLN A 21 -5.27 -10.10 -13.59
N GLU A 22 -5.13 -8.97 -12.89
CA GLU A 22 -6.24 -8.12 -12.43
C GLU A 22 -7.20 -7.70 -13.57
N LYS A 23 -6.64 -7.29 -14.72
CA LYS A 23 -7.44 -6.86 -15.88
C LYS A 23 -8.26 -8.01 -16.48
N VAL A 24 -7.66 -9.20 -16.56
CA VAL A 24 -8.31 -10.40 -17.10
C VAL A 24 -9.41 -10.84 -16.13
N PHE A 25 -9.12 -10.86 -14.83
CA PHE A 25 -10.10 -11.21 -13.80
C PHE A 25 -11.27 -10.21 -13.75
N SER A 26 -11.00 -8.90 -13.72
CA SER A 26 -12.04 -7.87 -13.76
C SER A 26 -12.93 -7.97 -15.01
N PHE A 27 -12.35 -8.32 -16.15
CA PHE A 27 -13.07 -8.54 -17.40
C PHE A 27 -13.95 -9.81 -17.33
N LEU A 28 -13.43 -10.91 -16.79
CA LEU A 28 -14.18 -12.16 -16.60
C LEU A 28 -15.37 -11.98 -15.66
N CYS A 29 -15.20 -11.22 -14.56
CA CYS A 29 -16.27 -10.94 -13.60
C CYS A 29 -17.42 -10.08 -14.19
N LYS A 30 -17.13 -9.25 -15.20
CA LYS A 30 -18.13 -8.41 -15.89
C LYS A 30 -18.97 -9.18 -16.92
N MET A 31 -18.66 -10.44 -17.22
CA MET A 31 -19.42 -11.24 -18.18
C MET A 31 -20.62 -11.94 -17.51
N PRO A 32 -21.88 -11.61 -17.86
CA PRO A 32 -23.06 -11.99 -17.07
C PRO A 32 -23.33 -13.51 -16.99
N THR A 33 -22.96 -14.30 -18.00
CA THR A 33 -23.23 -15.74 -18.05
C THR A 33 -22.08 -16.59 -17.50
N ILE A 34 -20.87 -16.06 -17.56
CA ILE A 34 -19.62 -16.77 -17.19
C ILE A 34 -19.30 -16.52 -15.72
N SER A 35 -19.52 -15.31 -15.19
CA SER A 35 -19.28 -14.99 -13.77
C SER A 35 -20.17 -15.79 -12.82
N ILE A 36 -21.47 -15.92 -13.14
CA ILE A 36 -22.44 -16.67 -12.32
C ILE A 36 -22.13 -18.18 -12.35
N MET A 37 -21.80 -18.75 -13.52
CA MET A 37 -21.45 -20.18 -13.62
C MET A 37 -20.08 -20.51 -13.04
N GLN A 38 -19.07 -19.64 -13.16
CA GLN A 38 -17.72 -19.91 -12.62
C GLN A 38 -17.66 -19.75 -11.11
N VAL A 39 -18.34 -18.75 -10.53
CA VAL A 39 -18.46 -18.63 -9.07
C VAL A 39 -19.23 -19.82 -8.49
N MET A 40 -20.28 -20.32 -9.17
CA MET A 40 -21.04 -21.49 -8.71
C MET A 40 -20.37 -22.86 -9.00
N GLN A 41 -19.66 -23.04 -10.11
CA GLN A 41 -19.06 -24.34 -10.49
C GLN A 41 -17.70 -24.57 -9.86
N VAL A 42 -16.94 -23.53 -9.53
CA VAL A 42 -15.77 -23.64 -8.64
C VAL A 42 -16.20 -24.13 -7.24
N THR A 43 -17.46 -23.91 -6.85
CA THR A 43 -18.03 -24.46 -5.60
C THR A 43 -18.49 -25.92 -5.72
N SER A 44 -18.64 -26.51 -6.90
CA SER A 44 -19.36 -27.80 -7.06
C SER A 44 -18.63 -28.91 -7.83
N SER A 45 -17.48 -28.68 -8.45
CA SER A 45 -16.70 -29.75 -9.11
C SER A 45 -15.53 -30.28 -8.28
N THR A 46 -15.80 -30.76 -7.07
CA THR A 46 -15.06 -31.86 -6.44
C THR A 46 -16.06 -32.83 -5.84
N THR A 47 -16.64 -33.68 -6.68
CA THR A 47 -17.44 -34.83 -6.25
C THR A 47 -16.52 -35.88 -5.61
N THR A 48 -16.15 -35.63 -4.37
CA THR A 48 -15.99 -36.61 -3.29
C THR A 48 -15.94 -35.78 -2.02
N PHE A 49 -16.92 -36.01 -1.15
CA PHE A 49 -17.08 -35.44 0.19
C PHE A 49 -15.77 -34.91 0.79
N GLN A 50 -15.78 -33.64 1.23
CA GLN A 50 -14.83 -33.00 2.16
C GLN A 50 -13.76 -32.03 1.59
N ASN A 51 -14.05 -31.16 0.62
CA ASN A 51 -13.21 -29.98 0.35
C ASN A 51 -14.04 -28.72 0.03
N TYR A 52 -13.77 -27.69 0.83
CA TYR A 52 -14.39 -26.36 0.87
C TYR A 52 -13.72 -25.39 -0.14
N PRO A 53 -14.25 -24.17 -0.41
CA PRO A 53 -13.96 -23.41 -1.63
C PRO A 53 -12.50 -22.93 -1.69
N GLU A 54 -11.77 -23.44 -2.68
CA GLU A 54 -10.32 -23.23 -2.86
C GLU A 54 -9.94 -21.80 -3.28
N THR A 55 -10.84 -21.03 -3.88
CA THR A 55 -10.50 -19.72 -4.49
C THR A 55 -9.94 -18.70 -3.51
N SER A 56 -10.63 -18.46 -2.40
CA SER A 56 -10.18 -17.47 -1.41
C SER A 56 -8.88 -17.90 -0.73
N HIS A 57 -8.68 -19.20 -0.52
CA HIS A 57 -7.41 -19.76 -0.02
C HIS A 57 -6.29 -19.72 -1.05
N LEU A 58 -6.57 -19.85 -2.36
CA LEU A 58 -5.59 -19.72 -3.44
C LEU A 58 -5.11 -18.27 -3.62
N VAL A 59 -6.01 -17.30 -3.50
CA VAL A 59 -5.66 -15.86 -3.53
C VAL A 59 -4.79 -15.50 -2.33
N ALA A 60 -5.06 -16.12 -1.18
CA ALA A 60 -4.31 -15.92 0.05
C ALA A 60 -2.84 -16.38 -0.04
N ARG A 61 -2.51 -17.28 -0.97
CA ARG A 61 -1.13 -17.75 -1.17
C ARG A 61 -0.32 -16.72 -1.93
N PHE A 62 0.91 -16.53 -1.50
CA PHE A 62 1.85 -15.62 -2.15
C PHE A 62 2.23 -16.14 -3.54
N ALA A 63 1.95 -15.36 -4.58
CA ALA A 63 2.42 -15.66 -5.94
C ALA A 63 3.74 -14.91 -6.17
N SER A 64 4.83 -15.64 -6.38
CA SER A 64 6.20 -15.11 -6.44
C SER A 64 6.53 -14.27 -7.70
N GLN A 65 5.54 -13.87 -8.49
CA GLN A 65 5.76 -13.13 -9.73
C GLN A 65 4.72 -12.04 -9.94
N VAL A 66 5.03 -10.85 -9.43
CA VAL A 66 4.55 -9.61 -10.05
C VAL A 66 5.73 -8.64 -10.09
N GLU A 67 6.01 -8.19 -11.31
CA GLU A 67 7.00 -7.22 -11.78
C GLU A 67 7.53 -6.24 -10.72
N SER A 68 8.84 -6.02 -10.74
CA SER A 68 9.63 -4.95 -10.07
C SER A 68 8.82 -3.75 -9.52
N ILE A 69 8.11 -3.94 -8.41
CA ILE A 69 7.51 -2.85 -7.65
C ILE A 69 8.64 -2.28 -6.77
N PRO A 70 8.98 -0.99 -6.86
CA PRO A 70 10.01 -0.41 -6.02
C PRO A 70 9.50 -0.32 -4.57
N GLY A 71 9.89 -1.27 -3.74
CA GLY A 71 9.66 -1.28 -2.29
C GLY A 71 8.67 -2.34 -1.82
N SER A 72 9.11 -3.20 -0.91
CA SER A 72 8.35 -4.30 -0.30
C SER A 72 7.03 -3.85 0.36
N ALA A 73 6.96 -2.60 0.83
CA ALA A 73 5.73 -2.02 1.35
C ALA A 73 4.63 -1.86 0.28
N PHE A 74 4.99 -1.43 -0.93
CA PHE A 74 4.05 -1.29 -2.04
C PHE A 74 3.66 -2.65 -2.61
N GLN A 75 4.56 -3.63 -2.58
CA GLN A 75 4.23 -5.01 -2.93
C GLN A 75 3.22 -5.60 -1.93
N MET A 76 3.42 -5.40 -0.63
CA MET A 76 2.46 -5.82 0.40
C MET A 76 1.10 -5.13 0.21
N GLN A 77 1.09 -3.83 -0.13
CA GLN A 77 -0.14 -3.10 -0.43
C GLN A 77 -0.90 -3.71 -1.62
N ARG A 78 -0.18 -4.06 -2.69
CA ARG A 78 -0.78 -4.65 -3.89
C ARG A 78 -1.39 -6.03 -3.59
N GLU A 79 -0.66 -6.89 -2.88
CA GLU A 79 -1.17 -8.22 -2.50
C GLU A 79 -2.42 -8.10 -1.62
N LEU A 80 -2.44 -7.16 -0.67
CA LEU A 80 -3.62 -6.91 0.17
C LEU A 80 -4.82 -6.39 -0.64
N GLN A 81 -4.59 -5.45 -1.56
CA GLN A 81 -5.66 -4.93 -2.42
C GLN A 81 -6.22 -6.04 -3.31
N TRP A 82 -5.35 -6.86 -3.90
CA TRP A 82 -5.76 -8.00 -4.70
C TRP A 82 -6.59 -9.01 -3.91
N PHE A 83 -6.14 -9.37 -2.70
CA PHE A 83 -6.89 -10.24 -1.80
C PHE A 83 -8.30 -9.70 -1.54
N LYS A 84 -8.42 -8.40 -1.23
CA LYS A 84 -9.71 -7.76 -0.95
C LYS A 84 -10.63 -7.68 -2.17
N GLU A 85 -10.09 -7.43 -3.37
CA GLU A 85 -10.90 -7.40 -4.59
C GLU A 85 -11.50 -8.78 -4.92
N VAL A 86 -10.73 -9.86 -4.74
CA VAL A 86 -11.27 -11.20 -4.92
C VAL A 86 -12.24 -11.56 -3.80
N GLU A 87 -11.94 -11.20 -2.55
CA GLU A 87 -12.81 -11.46 -1.40
C GLU A 87 -14.16 -10.71 -1.47
N LYS A 88 -14.21 -9.53 -2.12
CA LYS A 88 -15.46 -8.79 -2.36
C LYS A 88 -16.40 -9.51 -3.31
N LEU A 89 -15.85 -10.27 -4.25
CA LEU A 89 -16.61 -10.98 -5.28
C LEU A 89 -17.02 -12.39 -4.84
N ASP A 90 -16.47 -12.88 -3.72
CA ASP A 90 -16.81 -14.17 -3.15
C ASP A 90 -18.09 -14.10 -2.29
N HIS A 91 -18.74 -15.25 -2.11
CA HIS A 91 -19.93 -15.35 -1.28
C HIS A 91 -19.56 -15.11 0.21
N PRO A 92 -20.31 -14.31 1.00
CA PRO A 92 -19.94 -13.96 2.37
C PRO A 92 -19.65 -15.16 3.28
N LEU A 93 -20.34 -16.29 3.06
CA LEU A 93 -20.10 -17.53 3.81
C LEU A 93 -18.66 -18.05 3.63
N HIS A 94 -18.03 -17.85 2.47
CA HIS A 94 -16.70 -18.38 2.18
C HIS A 94 -15.56 -17.66 2.92
N LYS A 95 -15.80 -16.45 3.43
CA LYS A 95 -14.82 -15.69 4.22
C LYS A 95 -14.46 -16.37 5.53
N GLU A 96 -15.42 -17.06 6.12
CA GLU A 96 -15.27 -17.76 7.41
C GLU A 96 -14.94 -19.25 7.24
N VAL A 97 -14.93 -19.74 6.00
CA VAL A 97 -14.70 -21.16 5.73
C VAL A 97 -13.23 -21.50 5.96
N LYS A 98 -13.03 -22.45 6.86
CA LYS A 98 -11.71 -22.93 7.24
C LYS A 98 -11.21 -24.00 6.28
N ASN A 99 -9.90 -23.96 5.98
CA ASN A 99 -9.22 -25.02 5.24
C ASN A 99 -9.05 -26.28 6.12
N GLN A 100 -8.39 -27.31 5.57
CA GLN A 100 -8.10 -28.56 6.30
C GLN A 100 -7.29 -28.34 7.59
N ASP A 101 -6.49 -27.27 7.64
CA ASP A 101 -5.71 -26.88 8.83
C ASP A 101 -6.53 -26.04 9.83
N GLY A 102 -7.82 -25.83 9.58
CA GLY A 102 -8.70 -25.03 10.44
C GLY A 102 -8.50 -23.51 10.30
N LYS A 103 -7.85 -23.04 9.23
CA LYS A 103 -7.52 -21.63 9.00
C LYS A 103 -8.45 -20.96 8.00
N THR A 104 -8.81 -19.70 8.22
CA THR A 104 -9.56 -18.89 7.24
C THR A 104 -8.65 -18.36 6.13
N PRO A 105 -9.19 -17.93 4.97
CA PRO A 105 -8.39 -17.33 3.90
C PRO A 105 -7.53 -16.16 4.38
N TRP A 106 -8.08 -15.33 5.28
CA TRP A 106 -7.34 -14.22 5.90
C TRP A 106 -6.16 -14.69 6.75
N GLN A 107 -6.33 -15.77 7.51
CA GLN A 107 -5.24 -16.33 8.32
C GLN A 107 -4.13 -16.89 7.43
N VAL A 108 -4.47 -17.59 6.35
CA VAL A 108 -3.50 -18.06 5.35
C VAL A 108 -2.76 -16.87 4.73
N PHE A 109 -3.48 -15.80 4.36
CA PHE A 109 -2.87 -14.60 3.78
C PHE A 109 -1.86 -13.96 4.74
N LYS A 110 -2.23 -13.78 6.02
CA LYS A 110 -1.35 -13.19 7.05
C LYS A 110 -0.09 -14.02 7.27
N GLU A 111 -0.20 -15.35 7.23
CA GLU A 111 0.95 -16.24 7.40
C GLU A 111 1.89 -16.24 6.18
N GLU A 112 1.34 -16.41 4.97
CA GLU A 112 2.12 -16.47 3.72
C GLU A 112 2.83 -15.14 3.44
N HIS A 113 2.22 -14.01 3.80
CA HIS A 113 2.77 -12.67 3.57
C HIS A 113 3.54 -12.10 4.76
N LYS A 114 3.78 -12.89 5.82
CA LYS A 114 4.46 -12.41 7.04
C LYS A 114 5.86 -11.86 6.74
N ALA A 115 6.65 -12.57 5.94
CA ALA A 115 8.00 -12.13 5.60
C ALA A 115 7.98 -10.82 4.79
N LEU A 116 7.10 -10.73 3.80
CA LEU A 116 6.91 -9.52 3.00
C LEU A 116 6.43 -8.33 3.85
N LEU A 117 5.56 -8.57 4.82
CA LEU A 117 5.12 -7.55 5.76
C LEU A 117 6.28 -7.02 6.60
N GLU A 118 7.14 -7.88 7.13
CA GLU A 118 8.32 -7.46 7.90
C GLU A 118 9.33 -6.71 7.02
N GLU A 119 9.53 -7.14 5.78
CA GLU A 119 10.36 -6.42 4.82
C GLU A 119 9.77 -5.04 4.49
N GLY A 120 8.46 -4.97 4.25
CA GLY A 120 7.73 -3.71 4.03
C GLY A 120 7.78 -2.79 5.24
N LYS A 121 7.74 -3.37 6.46
CA LYS A 121 8.01 -2.65 7.69
C LYS A 121 9.41 -2.03 7.63
N ASN A 122 10.47 -2.81 7.48
CA ASN A 122 11.82 -2.24 7.45
C ASN A 122 11.99 -1.18 6.35
N TRP A 123 11.47 -1.44 5.15
CA TRP A 123 11.56 -0.50 4.02
C TRP A 123 10.94 0.87 4.31
N MET A 124 9.70 0.98 4.81
CA MET A 124 9.18 2.33 5.13
C MET A 124 9.85 2.95 6.36
N LYS A 125 10.45 2.15 7.26
CA LYS A 125 11.20 2.69 8.41
C LYS A 125 12.45 3.39 7.91
N ASP A 126 13.21 2.71 7.06
CA ASP A 126 14.46 3.23 6.50
C ASP A 126 14.18 4.43 5.61
N THR A 127 13.16 4.35 4.75
CA THR A 127 12.74 5.45 3.89
C THR A 127 12.28 6.66 4.71
N SER A 128 11.44 6.46 5.73
CA SER A 128 10.97 7.55 6.60
C SER A 128 12.13 8.20 7.35
N ASN A 129 13.07 7.42 7.90
CA ASN A 129 14.27 7.94 8.54
C ASN A 129 15.12 8.78 7.58
N SER A 130 15.41 8.27 6.38
CA SER A 130 16.18 9.00 5.38
C SER A 130 15.48 10.31 4.98
N CYS A 131 14.16 10.29 4.76
CA CYS A 131 13.42 11.49 4.43
C CYS A 131 13.35 12.50 5.58
N MET A 132 13.19 12.05 6.84
CA MET A 132 13.27 12.94 8.00
C MET A 132 14.63 13.60 8.13
N LEU A 133 15.73 12.89 7.85
CA LEU A 133 17.08 13.48 7.87
C LEU A 133 17.20 14.59 6.83
N VAL A 134 16.71 14.35 5.60
CA VAL A 134 16.70 15.37 4.53
C VAL A 134 15.82 16.56 4.91
N ALA A 135 14.61 16.32 5.42
CA ALA A 135 13.71 17.38 5.90
C ALA A 135 14.37 18.20 7.01
N THR A 136 14.93 17.53 8.03
CA THR A 136 15.65 18.20 9.12
C THR A 136 16.79 19.08 8.60
N LEU A 137 17.54 18.61 7.60
CA LEU A 137 18.60 19.39 6.98
C LEU A 137 18.06 20.64 6.27
N ILE A 138 17.01 20.50 5.47
CA ILE A 138 16.35 21.64 4.80
C ILE A 138 15.81 22.64 5.82
N ALA A 139 15.15 22.16 6.88
CA ALA A 139 14.62 23.01 7.94
C ALA A 139 15.74 23.78 8.65
N THR A 140 16.88 23.12 8.90
CA THR A 140 18.05 23.76 9.53
C THR A 140 18.63 24.85 8.64
N ILE A 141 18.77 24.59 7.34
CA ILE A 141 19.30 25.56 6.37
C ILE A 141 18.37 26.77 6.24
N ALA A 142 17.06 26.52 6.09
CA ALA A 142 16.07 27.58 5.97
C ALA A 142 15.97 28.39 7.28
N PHE A 143 15.99 27.72 8.45
CA PHE A 143 15.99 28.42 9.74
C PHE A 143 17.23 29.30 9.91
N ALA A 144 18.41 28.83 9.50
CA ALA A 144 19.62 29.63 9.49
C ALA A 144 19.46 30.86 8.57
N ALA A 145 18.94 30.66 7.36
CA ALA A 145 18.70 31.75 6.41
C ALA A 145 17.67 32.78 6.92
N ALA A 146 16.66 32.35 7.69
CA ALA A 146 15.68 33.22 8.33
C ALA A 146 16.29 34.15 9.39
N ILE A 147 17.27 33.67 10.16
CA ILE A 147 17.93 34.46 11.22
C ILE A 147 19.15 35.23 10.70
N THR A 148 19.80 34.75 9.64
CA THR A 148 20.90 35.43 8.94
C THR A 148 20.41 36.01 7.61
N VAL A 149 19.42 36.90 7.70
CA VAL A 149 18.82 37.52 6.52
C VAL A 149 19.87 38.23 5.64
N PRO A 150 19.74 38.19 4.30
CA PRO A 150 20.62 38.92 3.40
C PRO A 150 20.67 40.41 3.74
N GLY A 151 21.87 40.98 3.82
CA GLY A 151 22.08 42.38 4.20
C GLY A 151 22.00 42.67 5.71
N GLY A 152 21.52 41.71 6.52
CA GLY A 152 21.36 41.88 7.95
C GLY A 152 20.22 42.81 8.36
N ASN A 153 20.20 43.15 9.65
CA ASN A 153 19.19 44.04 10.23
C ASN A 153 19.78 45.43 10.51
N ASN A 154 18.93 46.44 10.38
CA ASN A 154 19.26 47.80 10.78
C ASN A 154 19.45 47.84 12.31
N GLN A 155 20.62 48.28 12.77
CA GLN A 155 20.98 48.30 14.20
C GLN A 155 20.05 49.16 15.07
N ASP A 156 19.45 50.21 14.50
CA ASP A 156 18.59 51.13 15.24
C ASP A 156 17.14 50.65 15.34
N LYS A 157 16.67 49.88 14.34
CA LYS A 157 15.26 49.47 14.20
C LYS A 157 15.02 47.96 14.36
N GLY A 158 16.06 47.14 14.26
CA GLY A 158 15.98 45.68 14.32
C GLY A 158 15.30 45.01 13.11
N ILE A 159 14.96 45.77 12.07
CA ILE A 159 14.29 45.26 10.87
C ILE A 159 15.28 44.97 9.73
N PRO A 160 14.99 44.01 8.83
CA PRO A 160 15.83 43.72 7.67
C PRO A 160 16.07 44.97 6.82
N ILE A 161 17.32 45.19 6.41
CA ILE A 161 17.69 46.38 5.62
C ILE A 161 17.00 46.38 4.26
N PHE A 162 16.79 45.20 3.67
CA PHE A 162 16.13 45.01 2.37
C PHE A 162 14.62 44.76 2.44
N LEU A 163 13.94 45.08 3.55
CA LEU A 163 12.51 44.79 3.72
C LEU A 163 11.62 45.35 2.59
N SER A 164 11.99 46.49 2.00
CA SER A 164 11.26 47.11 0.88
C SER A 164 11.63 46.56 -0.50
N ASP A 165 12.63 45.67 -0.59
CA ASP A 165 13.08 45.08 -1.84
C ASP A 165 12.20 43.88 -2.22
N THR A 166 11.72 43.84 -3.45
CA THR A 166 10.89 42.75 -3.97
C THR A 166 11.61 41.40 -3.94
N THR A 167 12.92 41.40 -4.18
CA THR A 167 13.78 40.19 -4.16
C THR A 167 13.87 39.62 -2.75
N PHE A 168 13.98 40.50 -1.74
CA PHE A 168 13.98 40.10 -0.34
C PHE A 168 12.64 39.48 0.07
N MET A 169 11.53 40.05 -0.38
CA MET A 169 10.20 39.49 -0.12
C MET A 169 10.03 38.09 -0.72
N VAL A 170 10.51 37.87 -1.96
CA VAL A 170 10.50 36.53 -2.58
C VAL A 170 11.36 35.55 -1.80
N PHE A 171 12.55 35.97 -1.35
CA PHE A 171 13.41 35.16 -0.48
C PHE A 171 12.69 34.78 0.82
N ALA A 172 12.13 35.75 1.55
CA ALA A 172 11.46 35.52 2.82
C ALA A 172 10.25 34.59 2.70
N VAL A 173 9.43 34.76 1.65
CA VAL A 173 8.29 33.87 1.38
C VAL A 173 8.76 32.46 1.04
N SER A 174 9.81 32.34 0.21
CA SER A 174 10.34 31.03 -0.18
C SER A 174 10.95 30.27 1.02
N ASP A 175 11.68 30.99 1.87
CA ASP A 175 12.27 30.44 3.09
C ASP A 175 11.20 29.96 4.09
N ALA A 176 10.16 30.78 4.30
CA ALA A 176 9.02 30.39 5.12
C ALA A 176 8.30 29.14 4.56
N LEU A 177 8.06 29.09 3.25
CA LEU A 177 7.45 27.92 2.61
C LEU A 177 8.33 26.68 2.75
N ALA A 178 9.65 26.81 2.61
CA ALA A 178 10.59 25.70 2.82
C ALA A 178 10.54 25.18 4.26
N LEU A 179 10.50 26.08 5.25
CA LEU A 179 10.37 25.73 6.67
C LEU A 179 9.06 25.00 6.98
N PHE A 180 7.92 25.58 6.57
CA PHE A 180 6.61 24.97 6.81
C PHE A 180 6.47 23.63 6.10
N SER A 181 6.89 23.54 4.84
CA SER A 181 6.86 22.30 4.08
C SER A 181 7.75 21.24 4.72
N SER A 182 8.97 21.60 5.15
CA SER A 182 9.90 20.67 5.77
C SER A 182 9.39 20.18 7.13
N MET A 183 8.89 21.07 7.98
CA MET A 183 8.32 20.70 9.27
C MET A 183 7.10 19.78 9.11
N THR A 184 6.23 20.10 8.15
CA THR A 184 5.07 19.25 7.83
C THR A 184 5.52 17.86 7.37
N SER A 185 6.52 17.79 6.48
CA SER A 185 7.09 16.52 6.03
C SER A 185 7.70 15.72 7.18
N LEU A 186 8.42 16.36 8.10
CA LEU A 186 9.00 15.73 9.27
C LEU A 186 7.92 15.13 10.17
N LEU A 187 6.84 15.88 10.43
CA LEU A 187 5.70 15.38 11.21
C LEU A 187 5.00 14.21 10.52
N MET A 188 4.81 14.25 9.19
CA MET A 188 4.24 13.14 8.43
C MET A 188 5.10 11.87 8.53
N PHE A 189 6.41 11.98 8.31
CA PHE A 189 7.32 10.83 8.39
C PHE A 189 7.46 10.30 9.83
N LEU A 190 7.47 11.19 10.82
CA LEU A 190 7.43 10.81 12.22
C LEU A 190 6.12 10.07 12.57
N ALA A 191 4.99 10.51 12.01
CA ALA A 191 3.72 9.82 12.17
C ALA A 191 3.76 8.40 11.56
N ILE A 192 4.39 8.22 10.39
CA ILE A 192 4.59 6.89 9.76
C ILE A 192 5.40 5.96 10.68
N LEU A 193 6.43 6.48 11.35
CA LEU A 193 7.23 5.70 12.29
C LEU A 193 6.46 5.37 13.58
N ASN A 194 5.77 6.36 14.15
CA ASN A 194 5.04 6.20 15.40
C ASN A 194 3.78 5.31 15.25
N ALA A 195 3.09 5.39 14.11
CA ALA A 195 1.93 4.57 13.79
C ALA A 195 2.22 3.06 13.87
N ARG A 196 3.46 2.65 13.67
CA ARG A 196 3.88 1.24 13.69
C ARG A 196 4.16 0.68 15.07
N PHE A 197 4.41 1.52 16.06
CA PHE A 197 4.54 1.09 17.44
C PHE A 197 3.18 0.85 18.12
N ALA A 198 2.10 1.34 17.51
CA ALA A 198 0.77 1.31 18.10
C ALA A 198 0.03 -0.02 17.89
N GLU A 199 0.14 -0.70 16.74
CA GLU A 199 -0.59 -1.96 16.50
C GLU A 199 -0.09 -2.66 15.22
N GLU A 200 0.21 -3.97 15.29
CA GLU A 200 0.51 -4.80 14.11
C GLU A 200 -0.64 -4.78 13.08
N ASP A 201 -1.87 -4.55 13.53
CA ASP A 201 -3.06 -4.47 12.70
C ASP A 201 -3.20 -3.08 12.00
N PHE A 202 -2.67 -2.01 12.61
CA PHE A 202 -2.64 -0.69 11.98
C PHE A 202 -1.71 -0.65 10.75
N VAL A 203 -0.63 -1.44 10.78
CA VAL A 203 0.30 -1.58 9.65
C VAL A 203 -0.35 -2.28 8.46
N MET A 204 -1.34 -3.15 8.68
CA MET A 204 -2.16 -3.72 7.60
C MET A 204 -3.21 -2.74 7.08
N ALA A 205 -3.66 -1.79 7.91
CA ALA A 205 -4.59 -0.74 7.50
C ALA A 205 -3.90 0.42 6.75
N LEU A 206 -2.61 0.66 7.00
CA LEU A 206 -1.80 1.73 6.39
C LEU A 206 -1.77 1.65 4.85
N PRO A 207 -1.54 0.48 4.23
CA PRO A 207 -1.67 0.29 2.79
C PRO A 207 -3.04 0.68 2.22
N GLU A 208 -4.14 0.54 2.97
CA GLU A 208 -5.45 1.02 2.50
C GLU A 208 -5.59 2.54 2.59
N LYS A 209 -4.96 3.16 3.59
CA LYS A 209 -5.01 4.61 3.83
C LYS A 209 -4.05 5.41 2.96
N LEU A 210 -3.07 4.76 2.35
CA LEU A 210 -2.14 5.34 1.37
C LEU A 210 -2.75 5.51 -0.03
N ILE A 211 -4.01 5.11 -0.22
CA ILE A 211 -4.76 5.33 -1.46
C ILE A 211 -5.33 6.76 -1.42
N ILE A 212 -4.76 7.65 -2.24
CA ILE A 212 -5.41 8.87 -2.73
C ILE A 212 -6.01 8.56 -4.10
#